data_AF-A0A818UCZ7-F1
#
_entry.id   AF-A0A818UCZ7-F1
#
_cell.length_a   1.000
_cell.length_b   1.000
_cell.length_c   1.000
_cell.angle_alpha   90.00
_cell.angle_beta   90.00
_cell.angle_gamma   90.00
#
_symmetry.space_group_name_H-M   'P 1'
#
loop_
_entity.id
_entity.type
_entity.pdbx_description
1 polymer ?
#
loop_
_entity_poly.entity_id
_entity_poly.type
_entity_poly.pdbx_seq_one_letter_code
_entity_poly.pdbx_strand_id
1 'polypeptide(L)'
;MALADQTMLLKINAALTMIMFVGGLLNSILSTLTFKNKDLRQVGCGIYLLASSITSFLTISMFTVKFWFVVLTQMNLSIRVSVVRGGCVSIEPLLKLCLYLDAWLNACVAIERAILVFNGIKFNKKKSQHIARWIILILPFCIMGSIIHEPIYRELHEYSLRFDN
;
A
#
# COMPACT_ATOMS: atom_id res chain seq x y z
N MET A 1 -26.29 15.87 18.66
CA MET A 1 -25.01 15.15 18.49
C MET A 1 -24.39 15.58 17.15
N ALA A 2 -24.26 16.89 16.91
CA ALA A 2 -23.24 17.84 17.36
C ALA A 2 -22.07 17.92 16.36
N LEU A 3 -22.24 18.81 15.37
CA LEU A 3 -21.31 19.19 14.30
C LEU A 3 -19.88 19.54 14.78
N ALA A 4 -19.71 19.84 16.08
CA ALA A 4 -18.43 20.16 16.71
C ALA A 4 -17.50 18.93 16.84
N ASP A 5 -18.03 17.74 17.14
CA ASP A 5 -17.23 16.50 17.23
C ASP A 5 -16.63 16.12 15.88
N GLN A 6 -17.41 16.31 14.79
CA GLN A 6 -16.95 16.09 13.43
C GLN A 6 -15.72 16.97 13.10
N THR A 7 -15.68 18.20 13.62
CA THR A 7 -14.59 19.15 13.38
C THR A 7 -13.32 18.77 14.15
N MET A 8 -13.46 18.29 15.40
CA MET A 8 -12.32 17.80 16.18
C MET A 8 -11.75 16.51 15.59
N LEU A 9 -12.61 15.57 15.19
CA LEU A 9 -12.22 14.33 14.55
C LEU A 9 -11.54 14.57 13.19
N LEU A 10 -12.04 15.53 12.41
CA LEU A 10 -11.41 15.96 11.16
C LEU A 10 -10.00 16.53 11.38
N LYS A 11 -9.82 17.37 12.41
CA LYS A 11 -8.51 17.94 12.77
C LYS A 11 -7.51 16.88 13.21
N ILE A 12 -7.94 15.92 14.03
CA ILE A 12 -7.09 14.81 14.49
C ILE A 12 -6.68 13.94 13.30
N ASN A 13 -7.63 13.58 12.44
CA ASN A 13 -7.34 12.80 11.24
C ASN A 13 -6.41 13.56 10.28
N ALA A 14 -6.59 14.87 10.10
CA ALA A 14 -5.69 15.69 9.29
C ALA A 14 -4.27 15.68 9.85
N ALA A 15 -4.11 15.88 11.16
CA ALA A 15 -2.80 15.85 11.81
C ALA A 15 -2.12 14.48 11.66
N LEU A 16 -2.87 13.39 11.89
CA LEU A 16 -2.37 12.02 11.71
C LEU A 16 -1.91 11.77 10.27
N THR A 17 -2.71 12.19 9.29
CA THR A 17 -2.42 12.02 7.86
C THR A 17 -1.17 12.80 7.45
N MET A 18 -0.97 14.01 7.97
CA MET A 18 0.24 14.80 7.72
C MET A 18 1.49 14.16 8.32
N ILE A 19 1.41 13.61 9.54
CA ILE A 19 2.52 12.90 10.17
C ILE A 19 2.88 11.64 9.35
N MET A 20 1.88 10.85 8.96
CA MET A 20 2.08 9.67 8.13
C MET A 20 2.70 10.02 6.78
N PHE A 21 2.30 11.12 6.16
CA PHE A 21 2.85 11.59 4.89
C PHE A 21 4.33 11.99 4.99
N VAL A 22 4.69 12.77 6.01
CA VAL A 22 6.09 13.15 6.25
C VAL A 22 6.94 11.91 6.57
N GLY A 23 6.43 11.00 7.40
CA GLY A 23 7.11 9.73 7.70
C GLY A 23 7.31 8.88 6.44
N GLY A 24 6.30 8.79 5.57
CA GLY A 24 6.39 8.09 4.29
C GLY A 24 7.45 8.69 3.35
N LEU A 25 7.49 10.02 3.23
CA LEU A 25 8.50 10.73 2.44
C LEU A 25 9.92 10.45 2.93
N LEU A 26 10.14 10.55 4.25
CA LEU A 26 11.44 10.26 4.85
C LEU A 26 11.87 8.82 4.59
N ASN A 27 10.97 7.84 4.77
CA ASN A 27 11.26 6.43 4.50
C ASN A 27 11.61 6.17 3.02
N SER A 28 10.91 6.82 2.10
CA SER A 28 11.18 6.70 0.66
C SER A 28 12.56 7.28 0.28
N ILE A 29 12.92 8.45 0.82
CA ILE A 29 14.22 9.10 0.60
C ILE A 29 15.34 8.25 1.22
N LEU A 30 15.20 7.84 2.48
CA LEU A 30 16.17 7.01 3.20
C LEU A 30 16.37 5.66 2.51
N SER A 31 15.31 5.03 2.03
CA SER A 31 15.40 3.79 1.27
C SER A 31 16.18 4.02 -0.02
N THR A 32 15.82 5.03 -0.81
CA THR A 32 16.51 5.34 -2.06
C THR A 32 18.00 5.63 -1.85
N LEU A 33 18.35 6.35 -0.77
CA LEU A 33 19.73 6.64 -0.38
C LEU A 33 20.48 5.37 0.03
N THR A 34 19.86 4.54 0.88
CA THR A 34 20.39 3.26 1.36
C THR A 34 20.66 2.30 0.21
N PHE A 35 19.77 2.23 -0.78
CA PHE A 35 19.90 1.35 -1.95
C PHE A 35 20.81 1.86 -3.06
N LYS A 36 21.24 3.12 -2.99
CA LYS A 36 22.30 3.67 -3.84
C LYS A 36 23.67 3.07 -3.49
N ASN A 37 23.86 2.60 -2.25
CA ASN A 37 25.06 1.89 -1.83
C ASN A 37 25.08 0.44 -2.39
N LYS A 38 26.13 0.12 -3.14
CA LYS A 38 26.28 -1.17 -3.86
C LYS A 38 26.38 -2.37 -2.92
N ASP A 39 26.84 -2.17 -1.68
CA ASP A 39 27.01 -3.22 -0.68
C ASP A 39 25.68 -3.77 -0.14
N LEU A 40 24.67 -2.91 0.03
CA LEU A 40 23.33 -3.33 0.47
C LEU A 40 22.50 -3.91 -0.67
N ARG A 41 22.84 -3.55 -1.92
CA ARG A 41 22.19 -4.12 -3.10
C ARG A 41 22.63 -5.56 -3.37
N GLN A 42 23.64 -6.10 -2.71
CA GLN A 42 24.17 -7.43 -3.02
C GLN A 42 23.21 -8.60 -2.71
N VAL A 43 22.11 -8.40 -2.01
CA VAL A 43 21.18 -9.48 -1.59
C VAL A 43 19.75 -9.13 -2.02
N GLY A 44 18.98 -10.12 -2.50
CA GLY A 44 17.58 -9.93 -2.93
C GLY A 44 16.70 -9.28 -1.86
N CYS A 45 16.94 -9.59 -0.58
CA CYS A 45 16.37 -8.92 0.59
C CYS A 45 16.32 -7.39 0.50
N GLY A 46 17.36 -6.76 -0.03
CA GLY A 46 17.39 -5.31 -0.22
C GLY A 46 16.36 -4.84 -1.27
N ILE A 47 16.24 -5.57 -2.37
CA ILE A 47 15.29 -5.23 -3.44
C ILE A 47 13.85 -5.35 -2.94
N TYR A 48 13.54 -6.36 -2.10
CA TYR A 48 12.21 -6.49 -1.48
C TYR A 48 11.90 -5.34 -0.51
N LEU A 49 12.86 -4.93 0.31
CA LEU A 49 12.70 -3.80 1.24
C LEU A 49 12.50 -2.47 0.50
N LEU A 50 13.23 -2.24 -0.60
CA LEU A 50 13.00 -1.07 -1.47
C LEU A 50 11.58 -1.11 -2.03
N ALA A 51 11.15 -2.25 -2.58
CA ALA A 51 9.82 -2.40 -3.17
C ALA A 51 8.71 -2.16 -2.14
N SER A 52 8.84 -2.73 -0.94
CA SER A 52 7.91 -2.52 0.19
C SER A 52 7.86 -1.04 0.61
N SER A 53 9.00 -0.36 0.65
CA SER A 53 9.05 1.07 0.97
C SER A 53 8.34 1.93 -0.10
N ILE A 54 8.50 1.57 -1.38
CA ILE A 54 7.81 2.24 -2.49
C ILE A 54 6.31 1.97 -2.45
N THR A 55 5.87 0.73 -2.20
CA THR A 55 4.44 0.41 -2.08
C THR A 55 3.81 1.10 -0.89
N SER A 56 4.49 1.15 0.25
CA SER A 56 4.04 1.87 1.45
C SER A 56 3.95 3.38 1.20
N PHE A 57 4.91 3.97 0.47
CA PHE A 57 4.84 5.37 0.07
C PHE A 57 3.64 5.65 -0.85
N LEU A 58 3.42 4.79 -1.84
CA LEU A 58 2.27 4.88 -2.74
C LEU A 58 0.95 4.82 -1.95
N THR A 59 0.88 3.92 -0.97
CA THR A 59 -0.27 3.73 -0.08
C THR A 59 -0.61 5.00 0.70
N ILE A 60 0.40 5.59 1.35
CA ILE A 60 0.25 6.81 2.14
C ILE A 60 -0.18 7.97 1.24
N SER A 61 0.40 8.09 0.04
CA SER A 61 0.00 9.10 -0.93
C SER A 61 -1.47 8.97 -1.36
N MET A 62 -1.92 7.76 -1.68
CA MET A 62 -3.33 7.50 -2.04
C MET A 62 -4.30 7.81 -0.90
N PHE A 63 -3.91 7.49 0.34
CA PHE A 63 -4.70 7.82 1.54
C PHE A 63 -4.81 9.34 1.75
N THR A 64 -3.70 10.07 1.60
CA THR A 64 -3.69 11.54 1.68
C THR A 64 -4.57 12.18 0.61
N VAL A 65 -4.54 11.66 -0.62
CA VAL A 65 -5.42 12.13 -1.71
C VAL A 65 -6.89 11.90 -1.36
N LYS A 66 -7.26 10.72 -0.85
CA LYS A 66 -8.63 10.42 -0.37
C LYS A 66 -9.07 11.43 0.69
N PHE A 67 -8.23 11.68 1.68
CA PHE A 67 -8.51 12.59 2.78
C PHE A 67 -8.75 14.02 2.28
N TRP A 68 -7.87 14.50 1.39
CA TRP A 68 -8.00 15.83 0.79
C TRP A 68 -9.28 15.98 -0.05
N PHE A 69 -9.68 14.93 -0.79
CA PHE A 69 -10.95 14.91 -1.53
C PHE A 69 -12.18 15.03 -0.61
N VAL A 70 -12.18 14.35 0.55
CA VAL A 70 -13.27 14.45 1.54
C VAL A 70 -13.34 15.87 2.12
N VAL A 71 -12.18 16.45 2.46
CA VAL A 71 -12.11 17.82 2.97
C VAL A 71 -12.61 18.84 1.93
N LEU A 72 -12.20 18.71 0.66
CA LEU A 72 -12.66 19.56 -0.44
C LEU A 72 -14.18 19.45 -0.68
N THR A 73 -14.74 18.24 -0.57
CA THR A 73 -16.18 17.99 -0.75
C THR A 73 -17.00 18.66 0.36
N GLN A 74 -16.51 18.63 1.60
CA GLN A 74 -17.13 19.33 2.74
C GLN A 74 -17.06 20.86 2.60
N MET A 75 -16.11 21.39 1.83
CA MET A 75 -15.84 22.82 1.68
C MET A 75 -16.57 23.51 0.51
N ASN A 76 -17.59 22.88 -0.10
CA ASN A 76 -18.43 23.46 -1.17
C ASN A 76 -17.73 23.75 -2.52
N LEU A 77 -16.61 23.10 -2.85
CA LEU A 77 -16.13 23.07 -4.23
C LEU A 77 -16.91 22.00 -5.00
N SER A 78 -17.60 22.41 -6.06
CA SER A 78 -18.47 21.61 -6.94
C SER A 78 -17.69 20.53 -7.72
N ILE A 79 -17.04 19.60 -6.99
CA ILE A 79 -16.42 18.41 -7.54
C ILE A 79 -17.54 17.41 -7.76
N ARG A 80 -17.68 16.92 -9.00
CA ARG A 80 -18.68 15.90 -9.34
C ARG A 80 -18.53 14.71 -8.40
N VAL A 81 -19.56 14.44 -7.59
CA VAL A 81 -19.65 13.31 -6.65
C VAL A 81 -19.26 11.98 -7.30
N SER A 82 -19.53 11.81 -8.60
CA SER A 82 -19.13 10.63 -9.36
C SER A 82 -17.62 10.43 -9.47
N VAL A 83 -16.82 11.51 -9.54
CA VAL A 83 -15.35 11.42 -9.60
C VAL A 83 -14.80 11.03 -8.22
N VAL A 84 -15.36 11.59 -7.15
CA VAL A 84 -15.00 11.23 -5.77
C VAL A 84 -15.38 9.78 -5.47
N ARG A 85 -16.57 9.35 -5.91
CA ARG A 85 -17.05 7.98 -5.74
C ARG A 85 -16.21 6.97 -6.52
N GLY A 86 -15.87 7.27 -7.78
CA GLY A 86 -14.99 6.42 -8.60
C GLY A 86 -13.59 6.29 -8.00
N GLY A 87 -13.04 7.39 -7.45
CA GLY A 87 -11.81 7.37 -6.67
C GLY A 87 -11.93 6.49 -5.42
N CYS A 88 -13.00 6.64 -4.64
CA CYS A 88 -13.20 5.88 -3.39
C CYS A 88 -13.29 4.37 -3.64
N VAL A 89 -14.08 3.96 -4.65
CA VAL A 89 -14.23 2.55 -5.07
C VAL A 89 -12.90 1.97 -5.55
N SER A 90 -12.03 2.77 -6.17
CA SER A 90 -10.72 2.31 -6.64
C SER A 90 -9.65 2.31 -5.54
N ILE A 91 -9.73 3.22 -4.57
CA ILE A 91 -8.74 3.36 -3.48
C ILE A 91 -8.86 2.22 -2.46
N GLU A 92 -10.06 1.75 -2.15
CA GLU A 92 -10.26 0.60 -1.24
C GLU A 92 -9.53 -0.69 -1.67
N PRO A 93 -9.71 -1.20 -2.91
CA PRO A 93 -9.00 -2.40 -3.36
C PRO A 93 -7.50 -2.13 -3.52
N LEU A 94 -7.10 -0.92 -3.92
CA LEU A 94 -5.69 -0.56 -4.04
C LEU A 94 -4.98 -0.53 -2.67
N LEU A 95 -5.65 -0.03 -1.64
CA LEU A 95 -5.15 -0.03 -0.26
C LEU A 95 -4.99 -1.46 0.26
N LYS A 96 -5.98 -2.33 0.02
CA LYS A 96 -5.87 -3.77 0.34
C LYS A 96 -4.71 -4.42 -0.40
N LEU A 97 -4.58 -4.18 -1.70
CA LEU A 97 -3.48 -4.68 -2.51
C LEU A 97 -2.14 -4.31 -1.91
N CYS A 98 -1.94 -3.04 -1.55
CA CYS A 98 -0.71 -2.57 -0.93
C CYS A 98 -0.41 -3.23 0.42
N LEU A 99 -1.40 -3.40 1.30
CA LEU A 99 -1.22 -4.07 2.58
C LEU A 99 -0.83 -5.54 2.42
N TYR A 100 -1.48 -6.26 1.51
CA TYR A 100 -1.13 -7.65 1.21
C TYR A 100 0.25 -7.74 0.57
N LEU A 101 0.60 -6.83 -0.35
CA LEU A 101 1.92 -6.77 -0.95
C LEU A 101 3.01 -6.61 0.10
N ASP A 102 2.82 -5.70 1.05
CA ASP A 102 3.79 -5.44 2.11
C ASP A 102 4.00 -6.67 3.01
N ALA A 103 2.90 -7.32 3.42
CA ALA A 103 2.94 -8.55 4.21
C ALA A 103 3.68 -9.69 3.50
N TRP A 104 3.38 -9.91 2.21
CA TRP A 104 4.03 -10.95 1.42
C TRP A 104 5.51 -10.63 1.13
N LEU A 105 5.84 -9.37 0.84
CA LEU A 105 7.24 -8.94 0.66
C LEU A 105 8.05 -9.16 1.95
N ASN A 106 7.48 -8.86 3.11
CA ASN A 106 8.13 -9.08 4.40
C ASN A 106 8.33 -10.58 4.68
N ALA A 107 7.37 -11.43 4.32
CA ALA A 107 7.53 -12.89 4.37
C ALA A 107 8.65 -13.38 3.43
N CYS A 108 8.72 -12.86 2.20
CA CYS A 108 9.82 -13.16 1.27
C CYS A 108 11.19 -12.74 1.81
N VAL A 109 11.26 -11.58 2.50
CA VAL A 109 12.47 -11.13 3.19
C VAL A 109 12.89 -12.11 4.28
N ALA A 110 11.95 -12.58 5.12
CA ALA A 110 12.25 -13.55 6.16
C ALA A 110 12.76 -14.89 5.58
N ILE A 111 12.13 -15.38 4.51
CA ILE A 111 12.55 -16.61 3.82
C ILE A 111 13.95 -16.45 3.23
N GLU A 112 14.24 -15.35 2.53
CA GLU A 112 15.58 -15.11 1.99
C GLU A 112 16.64 -15.02 3.08
N ARG A 113 16.32 -14.39 4.22
CA ARG A 113 17.22 -14.33 5.38
C ARG A 113 17.48 -15.73 5.95
N ALA A 114 16.45 -16.57 6.06
CA ALA A 114 16.61 -17.96 6.50
C ALA A 114 17.51 -18.74 5.53
N ILE A 115 17.25 -18.67 4.22
CA ILE A 115 18.06 -19.35 3.19
C ILE A 115 19.52 -18.88 3.24
N LEU A 116 19.75 -17.58 3.50
CA LEU A 116 21.10 -17.03 3.61
C LEU A 116 21.86 -17.59 4.81
N VAL A 117 21.18 -17.79 5.95
CA VAL A 117 21.74 -18.45 7.13
C VAL A 117 22.01 -19.94 6.85
N PHE A 118 21.09 -20.65 6.20
CA PHE A 118 21.24 -22.08 5.89
C PHE A 118 22.33 -22.38 4.85
N ASN A 119 22.41 -21.60 3.77
CA ASN A 119 23.36 -21.86 2.67
C ASN A 119 24.73 -21.20 2.86
N GLY A 120 24.88 -20.28 3.82
CA GLY A 120 26.14 -19.61 4.13
C GLY A 120 26.88 -19.10 2.88
N ILE A 121 28.10 -19.61 2.66
CA ILE A 121 29.08 -19.12 1.66
C ILE A 121 28.68 -19.45 0.21
N LYS A 122 27.79 -20.43 -0.03
CA LYS A 122 27.36 -20.83 -1.39
C LYS A 122 26.23 -19.97 -1.97
N PHE A 123 25.82 -18.89 -1.28
CA PHE A 123 24.69 -18.07 -1.72
C PHE A 123 25.00 -17.25 -2.98
N ASN A 124 24.32 -17.57 -4.09
CA ASN A 124 24.45 -16.83 -5.35
C ASN A 124 23.57 -15.57 -5.36
N LYS A 125 24.17 -14.48 -4.91
CA LYS A 125 23.64 -13.10 -4.87
C LYS A 125 22.98 -12.64 -6.17
N LYS A 126 23.54 -12.99 -7.34
CA LYS A 126 23.01 -12.57 -8.66
C LYS A 126 21.69 -13.27 -9.01
N LYS A 127 21.55 -14.55 -8.66
CA LYS A 127 20.28 -15.28 -8.87
C LYS A 127 19.19 -14.78 -7.94
N SER A 128 19.50 -14.54 -6.67
CA SER A 128 18.57 -14.00 -5.68
C SER A 128 18.00 -12.63 -6.11
N GLN A 129 18.83 -11.71 -6.63
CA GLN A 129 18.32 -10.44 -7.16
C GLN A 129 17.35 -10.61 -8.34
N HIS A 130 17.64 -11.55 -9.24
CA HIS A 130 16.81 -11.78 -10.41
C HIS A 130 15.45 -12.36 -10.01
N ILE A 131 15.46 -13.31 -9.07
CA ILE A 131 14.25 -13.89 -8.49
C ILE A 131 13.45 -12.82 -7.75
N ALA A 132 14.09 -11.94 -6.99
CA ALA A 132 13.42 -10.85 -6.29
C ALA A 132 12.67 -9.90 -7.22
N ARG A 133 13.28 -9.51 -8.35
CA ARG A 133 12.60 -8.69 -9.36
C ARG A 133 11.38 -9.37 -9.95
N TRP A 134 11.48 -10.67 -10.24
CA TRP A 134 10.36 -11.45 -10.75
C TRP A 134 9.23 -11.58 -9.73
N ILE A 135 9.56 -11.86 -8.46
CA ILE A 135 8.58 -11.97 -7.38
C ILE A 135 7.85 -10.64 -7.18
N ILE A 136 8.55 -9.50 -7.19
CA ILE A 136 7.94 -8.16 -7.08
C ILE A 136 6.96 -7.88 -8.23
N LEU A 137 7.21 -8.39 -9.43
CA LEU A 137 6.31 -8.22 -10.58
C LEU A 137 5.11 -9.17 -10.56
N ILE A 138 5.30 -10.41 -10.08
CA ILE A 138 4.24 -11.43 -10.05
C ILE A 138 3.28 -11.22 -8.86
N LEU A 139 3.80 -10.83 -7.69
CA LEU A 139 3.00 -10.66 -6.46
C LEU A 139 1.74 -9.80 -6.65
N PRO A 140 1.82 -8.60 -7.27
CA PRO A 140 0.66 -7.74 -7.47
C PRO A 140 -0.40 -8.41 -8.33
N PHE A 141 0.02 -9.16 -9.35
CA PHE A 141 -0.91 -9.86 -10.24
C PHE A 141 -1.66 -10.99 -9.51
N CYS A 142 -0.95 -11.78 -8.70
CA CYS A 142 -1.57 -12.83 -7.88
C CYS A 142 -2.54 -12.25 -6.85
N ILE A 143 -2.14 -11.18 -6.15
CA ILE A 143 -2.99 -10.56 -5.13
C ILE A 143 -4.21 -9.90 -5.77
N MET A 144 -4.08 -9.25 -6.93
CA MET A 144 -5.23 -8.72 -7.67
C MET A 144 -6.22 -9.83 -8.06
N GLY A 145 -5.72 -10.99 -8.50
CA GLY A 145 -6.55 -12.16 -8.78
C GLY A 145 -7.32 -12.66 -7.55
N SER A 146 -6.69 -12.66 -6.38
CA SER A 146 -7.33 -13.04 -5.12
C SER A 146 -8.34 -11.99 -4.61
N ILE A 147 -8.00 -10.70 -4.73
CA ILE A 147 -8.84 -9.60 -4.24
C ILE A 147 -10.10 -9.45 -5.09
N ILE A 148 -10.07 -9.77 -6.39
CA ILE A 148 -11.24 -9.70 -7.29
C ILE A 148 -12.46 -10.47 -6.75
N HIS A 149 -12.25 -11.54 -5.98
CA HIS A 149 -13.35 -12.33 -5.43
C HIS A 149 -14.17 -11.57 -4.36
N GLU A 150 -13.53 -10.67 -3.61
CA GLU A 150 -14.09 -10.02 -2.43
C GLU A 150 -15.07 -8.85 -2.72
N PRO A 151 -14.81 -7.92 -3.67
CA PRO A 151 -15.77 -6.87 -4.01
C PRO A 151 -16.99 -7.41 -4.75
N ILE A 152 -16.83 -8.48 -5.53
CA ILE A 152 -17.95 -9.13 -6.23
C ILE A 152 -18.95 -9.73 -5.24
N TYR A 153 -18.46 -10.38 -4.18
CA TYR A 153 -19.33 -10.93 -3.13
C TYR A 153 -20.02 -9.84 -2.29
N ARG A 154 -19.33 -8.72 -2.04
CA ARG A 154 -19.91 -7.60 -1.28
C ARG A 154 -21.02 -6.90 -2.06
N GLU A 155 -20.82 -6.66 -3.36
CA GLU A 155 -21.84 -6.08 -4.25
C GLU A 155 -23.07 -7.01 -4.36
N LEU A 156 -22.87 -8.32 -4.46
CA LEU A 156 -23.98 -9.28 -4.53
C LEU A 156 -24.87 -9.25 -3.28
N HIS A 157 -24.25 -9.11 -2.10
CA HIS A 157 -24.95 -9.09 -0.82
C HIS A 157 -25.70 -7.76 -0.59
N GLU A 158 -25.14 -6.63 -1.03
CA GLU A 158 -25.82 -5.33 -0.99
C GLU A 158 -27.00 -5.26 -1.97
N TYR A 159 -26.87 -5.87 -3.16
CA TYR A 159 -27.97 -6.01 -4.11
C TYR A 159 -29.10 -6.91 -3.58
N SER A 160 -28.78 -8.04 -2.95
CA SER A 160 -29.81 -8.94 -2.39
C SER A 160 -30.61 -8.27 -1.27
N LEU A 161 -29.96 -7.48 -0.40
CA LEU A 161 -30.63 -6.75 0.68
C LEU A 161 -31.51 -5.59 0.19
N ARG A 162 -31.24 -5.04 -1.00
CA ARG A 162 -32.05 -3.97 -1.61
C ARG A 162 -33.27 -4.49 -2.38
N PHE A 163 -33.31 -5.78 -2.72
CA PHE A 163 -34.47 -6.41 -3.35
C PHE A 163 -35.47 -7.01 -2.33
N ASP A 164 -35.08 -7.14 -1.07
CA ASP A 164 -35.91 -7.70 0.03
C ASP A 164 -36.64 -6.62 0.87
N ASN A 165 -36.58 -5.35 0.45
CA ASN A 165 -37.14 -4.18 1.17
C ASN A 165 -37.92 -3.29 0.19
#